data_AF-A0AAU1PX02-F1
#
_entry.id   AF-A0AAU1PX02-F1
#
_cell.length_a   1.000
_cell.length_b   1.000
_cell.length_c   1.000
_cell.angle_alpha   90.00
_cell.angle_beta   90.00
_cell.angle_gamma   90.00
#
_symmetry.space_group_name_H-M   'P 1'
#
loop_
_entity.id
_entity.type
_entity.pdbx_description
1 polymer ?
#
loop_
_entity_poly.entity_id
_entity_poly.type
_entity_poly.pdbx_seq_one_letter_code
_entity_poly.pdbx_strand_id
1 'polypeptide(L)'
;MTDGFLVPGPTATGPLAASVARVAELAIKLGLSHGDVFDVHQLSDASGVPADVVSDLLDGRPAGEPDLQARFLQRFDLLRRTRLKPNGRRYTQQEIADGAGMSRQQAGALINGDRRPTMEHCDAIQRFFGVHAGFLSAEDADALNGTLQRTEQRLLQDYADESDPLERLLQDHGVRGIAWRAAQLPTDKHRDKVTEWLDMLLESVKPTEP
;
A
#
# COMPACT_ATOMS: atom_id res chain seq x y z
N MET A 1 43.43 -4.75 23.53
CA MET A 1 42.10 -4.88 24.17
C MET A 1 41.15 -4.11 23.30
N THR A 2 40.06 -4.78 22.91
CA THR A 2 39.14 -4.51 21.80
C THR A 2 38.76 -3.06 21.55
N ASP A 3 39.11 -2.56 20.37
CA ASP A 3 38.48 -1.41 19.72
C ASP A 3 36.98 -1.67 19.58
N GLY A 4 36.19 -0.75 20.12
CA GLY A 4 34.75 -0.74 19.99
C GLY A 4 34.36 -0.40 18.56
N PHE A 5 33.75 -1.38 17.87
CA PHE A 5 33.00 -1.13 16.66
C PHE A 5 31.80 -0.23 17.01
N LEU A 6 31.94 1.08 16.78
CA LEU A 6 30.82 1.98 16.56
C LEU A 6 30.20 1.58 15.21
N VAL A 7 29.21 0.70 15.26
CA VAL A 7 28.30 0.49 14.13
C VAL A 7 27.60 1.83 13.88
N PRO A 8 27.71 2.45 12.70
CA PRO A 8 26.89 3.60 12.36
C PRO A 8 25.43 3.15 12.42
N GLY A 9 24.60 3.84 13.20
CA GLY A 9 23.15 3.62 13.19
C GLY A 9 22.61 3.66 11.75
N PRO A 10 21.56 2.89 11.44
CA PRO A 10 21.10 2.72 10.07
C PRO A 10 20.76 4.08 9.47
N THR A 11 21.24 4.29 8.25
CA THR A 11 20.91 5.41 7.37
C THR A 11 19.45 5.36 6.89
N ALA A 12 18.49 5.10 7.79
CA ALA A 12 17.06 4.89 7.48
C ALA A 12 16.41 6.11 6.80
N THR A 13 16.96 7.31 7.01
CA THR A 13 16.53 8.53 6.30
C THR A 13 16.82 8.46 4.80
N GLY A 14 17.86 7.74 4.36
CA GLY A 14 18.24 7.62 2.95
C GLY A 14 17.21 6.85 2.11
N PRO A 15 16.84 5.61 2.49
CA PRO A 15 15.79 4.84 1.83
C PRO A 15 14.44 5.55 1.87
N LEU A 16 14.07 6.15 3.00
CA LEU A 16 12.82 6.88 3.14
C LEU A 16 12.77 8.08 2.19
N ALA A 17 13.80 8.93 2.19
CA ALA A 17 13.87 10.08 1.29
C ALA A 17 13.83 9.67 -0.19
N ALA A 18 14.49 8.57 -0.54
CA ALA A 18 14.42 8.02 -1.89
C ALA A 18 12.99 7.57 -2.27
N SER A 19 12.26 6.93 -1.36
CA SER A 19 10.87 6.54 -1.59
C SER A 19 9.93 7.75 -1.69
N VAL A 20 10.12 8.77 -0.85
CA VAL A 20 9.38 10.04 -0.96
C VAL A 20 9.60 10.68 -2.33
N ALA A 21 10.85 10.75 -2.81
CA ALA A 21 11.15 11.32 -4.12
C ALA A 21 10.47 10.56 -5.27
N ARG A 22 10.52 9.22 -5.26
CA ARG A 22 9.87 8.39 -6.31
C ARG A 22 8.35 8.53 -6.30
N VAL A 23 7.73 8.50 -5.12
CA VAL A 23 6.28 8.69 -4.97
C VAL A 23 5.86 10.09 -5.44
N ALA A 24 6.62 11.13 -5.09
CA ALA A 24 6.33 12.49 -5.53
C ALA A 24 6.44 12.64 -7.06
N GLU A 25 7.46 12.03 -7.68
CA GLU A 25 7.60 12.03 -9.14
C GLU A 25 6.42 11.32 -9.83
N LEU A 26 5.99 10.17 -9.32
CA LEU A 26 4.83 9.45 -9.86
C LEU A 26 3.53 10.22 -9.67
N ALA A 27 3.33 10.84 -8.52
CA ALA A 27 2.16 11.68 -8.25
C ALA A 27 2.06 12.83 -9.27
N ILE A 28 3.18 13.50 -9.57
CA ILE A 28 3.25 14.54 -10.59
C ILE A 28 2.87 13.99 -11.98
N LYS A 29 3.38 12.82 -12.34
CA LYS A 29 3.06 12.17 -13.63
C LYS A 29 1.58 11.80 -13.78
N LEU A 30 0.93 11.43 -12.68
CA LEU A 30 -0.49 11.10 -12.60
C LEU A 30 -1.39 12.34 -12.37
N GLY A 31 -0.83 13.54 -12.24
CA GLY A 31 -1.60 14.75 -11.93
C GLY A 31 -2.24 14.75 -10.53
N LEU A 32 -1.76 13.92 -9.61
CA LEU A 32 -2.22 13.87 -8.23
C LEU A 32 -1.61 15.00 -7.41
N SER A 33 -2.38 15.54 -6.46
CA SER A 33 -1.85 16.58 -5.59
C SER A 33 -0.91 15.98 -4.53
N HIS A 34 0.12 16.75 -4.15
CA HIS A 34 1.05 16.32 -3.11
C HIS A 34 0.34 16.08 -1.78
N GLY A 35 -0.68 16.89 -1.46
CA GLY A 35 -1.46 16.75 -0.24
C GLY A 35 -2.29 15.48 -0.18
N ASP A 36 -2.75 14.96 -1.32
CA ASP A 36 -3.52 13.71 -1.37
C ASP A 36 -2.62 12.47 -1.19
N VAL A 37 -1.38 12.54 -1.70
CA VAL A 37 -0.43 11.41 -1.66
C VAL A 37 0.37 11.37 -0.36
N PHE A 38 0.71 12.54 0.18
CA PHE A 38 1.47 12.70 1.43
C PHE A 38 0.60 13.22 2.58
N ASP A 39 -0.69 12.87 2.59
CA ASP A 39 -1.59 13.13 3.71
C ASP A 39 -1.02 12.46 4.98
N VAL A 40 -0.61 13.29 5.93
CA VAL A 40 0.04 12.86 7.18
C VAL A 40 -0.86 11.94 8.00
N HIS A 41 -2.16 12.19 8.03
CA HIS A 41 -3.10 11.37 8.79
C HIS A 41 -3.31 10.01 8.12
N GLN A 42 -3.46 9.97 6.80
CA GLN A 42 -3.58 8.70 6.07
C GLN A 42 -2.30 7.86 6.16
N LEU A 43 -1.14 8.50 6.07
CA LEU A 43 0.15 7.83 6.25
C LEU A 43 0.33 7.32 7.68
N SER A 44 -0.11 8.09 8.69
CA SER A 44 -0.11 7.66 10.09
C SER A 44 -0.99 6.41 10.28
N ASP A 45 -2.21 6.42 9.77
CA ASP A 45 -3.15 5.30 9.88
C ASP A 45 -2.71 4.03 9.14
N ALA A 46 -1.98 4.20 8.03
CA ALA A 46 -1.48 3.10 7.20
C ALA A 46 -0.17 2.50 7.72
N SER A 47 0.74 3.33 8.22
CA SER A 47 2.07 2.92 8.72
C SER A 47 2.05 2.52 10.20
N GLY A 48 1.12 3.08 10.98
CA GLY A 48 1.11 2.98 12.43
C GLY A 48 2.02 3.97 13.14
N VAL A 49 2.70 4.85 12.39
CA VAL A 49 3.59 5.88 12.94
C VAL A 49 2.77 7.10 13.37
N PRO A 50 3.02 7.71 14.54
CA PRO A 50 2.34 8.93 14.97
C PRO A 50 2.43 10.08 13.94
N ALA A 51 1.36 10.87 13.79
CA ALA A 51 1.26 11.91 12.75
C ALA A 51 2.37 12.98 12.83
N ASP A 52 2.75 13.38 14.05
CA ASP A 52 3.87 14.29 14.31
C ASP A 52 5.21 13.69 13.84
N VAL A 53 5.45 12.41 14.15
CA VAL A 53 6.63 11.67 13.70
C VAL A 53 6.63 11.51 12.17
N VAL A 54 5.48 11.25 11.55
CA VAL A 54 5.36 11.19 10.08
C VAL A 54 5.74 12.54 9.47
N SER A 55 5.19 13.65 9.98
CA SER A 55 5.52 14.99 9.50
C SER A 55 7.02 15.26 9.59
N ASP A 56 7.62 14.99 10.74
CA ASP A 56 9.06 15.21 10.95
C ASP A 56 9.91 14.35 10.02
N LEU A 57 9.55 13.07 9.82
CA LEU A 57 10.25 12.16 8.92
C LEU A 57 10.12 12.56 7.45
N LEU A 58 8.95 13.06 7.02
CA LEU A 58 8.74 13.59 5.67
C LEU A 58 9.56 14.87 5.42
N ASP A 59 9.75 15.70 6.45
CA ASP A 59 10.65 16.86 6.42
C ASP A 59 12.14 16.47 6.44
N GLY A 60 12.46 15.18 6.49
CA GLY A 60 13.83 14.66 6.58
C GLY A 60 14.46 14.84 7.96
N ARG A 61 13.68 15.19 8.99
CA ARG A 61 14.15 15.30 10.37
C ARG A 61 14.11 13.92 11.03
N PRO A 62 15.14 13.54 11.82
CA PRO A 62 15.11 12.29 12.56
C PRO A 62 14.03 12.38 13.64
N ALA A 63 13.08 11.46 13.62
CA ALA A 63 12.01 11.35 14.59
C ALA A 63 11.64 9.88 14.83
N GLY A 64 10.96 9.62 15.95
CA GLY A 64 10.53 8.29 16.35
C GLY A 64 10.82 7.98 17.81
N GLU A 65 10.15 6.96 18.32
CA GLU A 65 10.30 6.51 19.71
C GLU A 65 11.40 5.44 19.76
N PRO A 66 12.55 5.69 20.42
CA PRO A 66 13.63 4.70 20.49
C PRO A 66 13.27 3.45 21.29
N ASP A 67 12.45 3.56 22.33
CA ASP A 67 12.08 2.41 23.15
C ASP A 67 11.01 1.55 22.45
N LEU A 68 11.33 0.26 22.29
CA LEU A 68 10.45 -0.71 21.61
C LEU A 68 9.10 -0.83 22.31
N GLN A 69 9.05 -0.80 23.65
CA GLN A 69 7.81 -0.96 24.39
C GLN A 69 6.91 0.28 24.19
N ALA A 70 7.48 1.47 24.35
CA ALA A 70 6.77 2.72 24.16
C ALA A 70 6.24 2.84 22.72
N ARG A 71 7.06 2.51 21.72
CA ARG A 71 6.65 2.48 20.31
C ARG A 71 5.51 1.51 20.09
N PHE A 72 5.64 0.26 20.57
CA PHE A 72 4.57 -0.73 20.45
C PHE A 72 3.25 -0.21 21.05
N LEU A 73 3.28 0.40 22.24
CA LEU A 73 2.08 0.92 22.89
C LEU A 73 1.44 2.07 22.10
N GLN A 74 2.25 3.01 21.60
CA GLN A 74 1.77 4.10 20.75
C GLN A 74 1.08 3.55 19.49
N ARG A 75 1.74 2.63 18.78
CA ARG A 75 1.20 2.04 17.55
C ARG A 75 -0.01 1.17 17.79
N PHE A 76 -0.03 0.42 18.89
CA PHE A 76 -1.15 -0.45 19.23
C PHE A 76 -2.38 0.34 19.65
N ASP A 77 -2.20 1.46 20.38
CA ASP A 77 -3.29 2.37 20.69
C ASP A 77 -3.80 3.06 19.42
N LEU A 78 -2.93 3.53 18.54
CA LEU A 78 -3.31 4.09 17.23
C LEU A 78 -4.13 3.08 16.43
N LEU A 79 -3.64 1.84 16.30
CA LEU A 79 -4.33 0.76 15.59
C LEU A 79 -5.74 0.51 16.13
N ARG A 80 -5.90 0.49 17.46
CA ARG A 80 -7.19 0.28 18.12
C ARG A 80 -8.14 1.47 17.97
N ARG A 81 -7.63 2.67 17.69
CA ARG A 81 -8.42 3.89 17.45
C ARG A 81 -8.89 3.98 15.99
N THR A 82 -8.06 3.54 15.06
CA THR A 82 -8.29 3.71 13.61
C THR A 82 -8.97 2.49 12.99
N ARG A 83 -8.69 1.27 13.49
CA ARG A 83 -9.33 0.03 13.02
C ARG A 83 -10.49 -0.35 13.93
N LEU A 84 -11.61 0.32 13.70
CA LEU A 84 -12.86 0.10 14.42
C LEU A 84 -13.66 -1.04 13.78
N LYS A 85 -14.61 -1.59 14.54
CA LYS A 85 -15.60 -2.52 14.02
C LYS A 85 -16.53 -1.82 13.01
N PRO A 86 -17.28 -2.57 12.18
CA PRO A 86 -18.29 -1.98 11.28
C PRO A 86 -19.33 -1.10 11.98
N ASN A 87 -19.57 -1.34 13.27
CA ASN A 87 -20.45 -0.52 14.11
C ASN A 87 -19.77 0.71 14.74
N GLY A 88 -18.54 1.04 14.33
CA GLY A 88 -17.75 2.17 14.85
C GLY A 88 -17.20 1.97 16.27
N ARG A 89 -17.40 0.82 16.92
CA ARG A 89 -16.87 0.57 18.26
C ARG A 89 -15.47 -0.03 18.20
N ARG A 90 -14.65 0.26 19.21
CA ARG A 90 -13.36 -0.40 19.38
C ARG A 90 -13.54 -1.89 19.67
N TYR A 91 -12.55 -2.69 19.27
CA TYR A 91 -12.44 -4.08 19.69
C TYR A 91 -12.15 -4.17 21.19
N THR A 92 -12.86 -5.07 21.85
CA THR A 92 -12.67 -5.39 23.26
C THR A 92 -11.41 -6.25 23.45
N GLN A 93 -10.91 -6.32 24.68
CA GLN A 93 -9.77 -7.19 25.02
C GLN A 93 -10.06 -8.65 24.67
N GLN A 94 -11.31 -9.11 24.86
CA GLN A 94 -11.71 -10.48 24.55
C GLN A 94 -11.68 -10.73 23.04
N GLU A 95 -12.27 -9.82 22.24
CA GLU A 95 -12.28 -9.94 20.77
C GLU A 95 -10.85 -9.97 20.20
N ILE A 96 -9.94 -9.14 20.72
CA ILE A 96 -8.53 -9.13 20.31
C ILE A 96 -7.86 -10.45 20.72
N ALA A 97 -8.10 -10.93 21.94
CA ALA A 97 -7.52 -12.16 22.43
C ALA A 97 -7.94 -13.37 21.60
N ASP A 98 -9.25 -13.49 21.33
CA ASP A 98 -9.82 -14.58 20.52
C ASP A 98 -9.28 -14.54 19.09
N GLY A 99 -9.26 -13.35 18.48
CA GLY A 99 -8.80 -13.17 17.10
C GLY A 99 -7.28 -13.32 16.93
N ALA A 100 -6.50 -13.01 17.96
CA ALA A 100 -5.04 -13.16 17.96
C ALA A 100 -4.57 -14.49 18.59
N GLY A 101 -5.49 -15.39 18.98
CA GLY A 101 -5.14 -16.70 19.53
C GLY A 101 -4.36 -16.64 20.86
N MET A 102 -4.65 -15.67 21.72
CA MET A 102 -4.02 -15.49 23.03
C MET A 102 -5.05 -15.38 24.15
N SER A 103 -4.62 -15.40 25.41
CA SER A 103 -5.57 -15.24 26.53
C SER A 103 -6.01 -13.79 26.72
N ARG A 104 -7.23 -13.58 27.24
CA ARG A 104 -7.75 -12.23 27.56
C ARG A 104 -6.81 -11.45 28.48
N GLN A 105 -6.21 -12.13 29.47
CA GLN A 105 -5.25 -11.52 30.39
C GLN A 105 -3.98 -11.07 29.66
N GLN A 106 -3.50 -11.85 28.69
CA GLN A 106 -2.35 -11.48 27.87
C GLN A 106 -2.64 -10.26 27.00
N ALA A 107 -3.80 -10.21 26.35
CA ALA A 107 -4.24 -9.04 25.59
C ALA A 107 -4.35 -7.80 26.49
N GLY A 108 -4.91 -7.95 27.70
CA GLY A 108 -4.98 -6.87 28.70
C GLY A 108 -3.60 -6.36 29.12
N ALA A 109 -2.66 -7.26 29.43
CA ALA A 109 -1.30 -6.91 29.83
C ALA A 109 -0.53 -6.18 28.72
N LEU A 110 -0.74 -6.57 27.45
CA LEU A 110 -0.16 -5.87 26.30
C LEU A 110 -0.77 -4.47 26.11
N ILE A 111 -2.09 -4.34 26.29
CA ILE A 111 -2.80 -3.05 26.16
C ILE A 111 -2.37 -2.06 27.23
N ASN A 112 -2.16 -2.51 28.46
CA ASN A 112 -1.79 -1.65 29.58
C ASN A 112 -0.27 -1.38 29.65
N GLY A 113 0.53 -2.11 28.87
CA GLY A 113 1.99 -2.03 28.94
C GLY A 113 2.63 -2.83 30.07
N ASP A 114 1.85 -3.62 30.81
CA ASP A 114 2.33 -4.52 31.88
C ASP A 114 3.22 -5.65 31.34
N ARG A 115 3.16 -5.92 30.03
CA ARG A 115 3.94 -6.95 29.36
C ARG A 115 4.67 -6.41 28.12
N ARG A 116 5.91 -6.83 27.94
CA ARG A 116 6.65 -6.61 26.68
C ARG A 116 6.13 -7.50 25.56
N PRO A 117 5.85 -6.96 24.35
CA PRO A 117 5.43 -7.76 23.22
C PRO A 117 6.57 -8.66 22.78
N THR A 118 6.20 -9.85 22.31
CA THR A 118 7.11 -10.74 21.59
C THR A 118 6.80 -10.61 20.11
N MET A 119 7.69 -11.10 19.25
CA MET A 119 7.43 -11.09 17.80
C MET A 119 6.15 -11.85 17.45
N GLU A 120 5.86 -12.96 18.14
CA GLU A 120 4.61 -13.72 17.99
C GLU A 120 3.37 -12.89 18.35
N HIS A 121 3.41 -12.11 19.43
CA HIS A 121 2.29 -11.23 19.78
C HIS A 121 2.06 -10.17 18.70
N CYS A 122 3.13 -9.53 18.21
CA CYS A 122 3.03 -8.52 17.16
C CYS A 122 2.40 -9.11 15.90
N ASP A 123 2.90 -10.26 15.47
CA ASP A 123 2.43 -10.97 14.27
C ASP A 123 0.96 -11.40 14.40
N ALA A 124 0.57 -11.97 15.55
CA ALA A 124 -0.81 -12.36 15.80
C ALA A 124 -1.79 -11.17 15.81
N ILE A 125 -1.42 -10.07 16.46
CA ILE A 125 -2.23 -8.85 16.49
C ILE A 125 -2.33 -8.22 15.08
N GLN A 126 -1.23 -8.18 14.33
CA GLN A 126 -1.22 -7.65 12.97
C GLN A 126 -2.15 -8.44 12.04
N ARG A 127 -2.14 -9.78 12.13
CA ARG A 127 -3.08 -10.63 11.37
C ARG A 127 -4.53 -10.37 11.76
N PHE A 128 -4.81 -10.26 13.05
CA PHE A 128 -6.17 -9.97 13.53
C PHE A 128 -6.72 -8.64 12.97
N PHE A 129 -5.90 -7.59 12.95
CA PHE A 129 -6.30 -6.28 12.40
C PHE A 129 -6.15 -6.16 10.87
N GLY A 130 -5.61 -7.18 10.19
CA GLY A 130 -5.36 -7.15 8.75
C GLY A 130 -4.32 -6.10 8.33
N VAL A 131 -3.35 -5.79 9.21
CA VAL A 131 -2.28 -4.83 8.91
C VAL A 131 -1.00 -5.55 8.49
N HIS A 132 -0.12 -4.83 7.80
CA HIS A 132 1.11 -5.38 7.26
C HIS A 132 2.10 -5.84 8.34
N ALA A 133 2.97 -6.78 7.97
CA ALA A 133 4.07 -7.21 8.82
C ALA A 133 5.00 -6.02 9.12
N GLY A 134 5.35 -5.82 10.38
CA GLY A 134 6.19 -4.70 10.82
C GLY A 134 5.41 -3.49 11.33
N PHE A 135 4.08 -3.43 11.16
CA PHE A 135 3.25 -2.34 11.68
C PHE A 135 3.52 -2.08 13.17
N LEU A 136 3.66 -3.13 14.01
CA LEU A 136 3.88 -2.98 15.46
C LEU A 136 5.34 -3.06 15.89
N SER A 137 6.24 -3.55 15.03
CA SER A 137 7.60 -3.93 15.43
C SER A 137 8.73 -3.22 14.66
N ALA A 138 8.47 -2.69 13.47
CA ALA A 138 9.48 -1.99 12.69
C ALA A 138 9.81 -0.62 13.30
N GLU A 139 10.98 -0.07 12.97
CA GLU A 139 11.29 1.32 13.31
C GLU A 139 10.35 2.29 12.60
N ASP A 140 10.24 3.53 13.08
CA ASP A 140 9.27 4.52 12.55
C ASP A 140 9.59 4.89 11.09
N ALA A 141 10.88 5.12 10.79
CA ALA A 141 11.32 5.36 9.42
C ALA A 141 11.04 4.17 8.49
N ASP A 142 11.28 2.94 8.96
CA ASP A 142 11.08 1.73 8.16
C ASP A 142 9.59 1.44 7.91
N ALA A 143 8.73 1.62 8.94
CA ALA A 143 7.30 1.43 8.82
C ALA A 143 6.67 2.44 7.84
N LEU A 144 7.11 3.70 7.91
CA LEU A 144 6.68 4.74 6.96
C LEU A 144 7.21 4.43 5.55
N ASN A 145 8.48 4.06 5.41
CA ASN A 145 9.08 3.70 4.13
C ASN A 145 8.35 2.51 3.47
N GLY A 146 8.03 1.46 4.22
CA GLY A 146 7.26 0.33 3.71
C GLY A 146 5.84 0.72 3.25
N THR A 147 5.24 1.72 3.89
CA THR A 147 3.94 2.29 3.48
C THR A 147 4.06 3.11 2.19
N LEU A 148 5.11 3.91 2.05
CA LEU A 148 5.40 4.65 0.83
C LEU A 148 5.74 3.72 -0.33
N GLN A 149 6.47 2.62 -0.12
CA GLN A 149 6.74 1.62 -1.15
C GLN A 149 5.47 0.94 -1.67
N ARG A 150 4.50 0.64 -0.80
CA ARG A 150 3.18 0.14 -1.25
C ARG A 150 2.40 1.21 -2.02
N THR A 151 2.51 2.46 -1.59
CA THR A 151 1.91 3.60 -2.30
C THR A 151 2.54 3.76 -3.69
N GLU A 152 3.87 3.68 -3.79
CA GLU A 152 4.63 3.69 -5.04
C GLU A 152 4.16 2.57 -5.98
N GLN A 153 4.05 1.33 -5.48
CA GLN A 153 3.56 0.20 -6.28
C GLN A 153 2.14 0.41 -6.81
N ARG A 154 1.24 0.96 -5.99
CA ARG A 154 -0.11 1.32 -6.43
C ARG A 154 -0.08 2.38 -7.53
N LEU A 155 0.66 3.46 -7.33
CA LEU A 155 0.78 4.53 -8.33
C LEU A 155 1.42 4.04 -9.63
N LEU A 156 2.40 3.13 -9.56
CA LEU A 156 2.97 2.49 -10.76
C LEU A 156 1.93 1.65 -11.51
N GLN A 157 1.08 0.92 -10.78
CA GLN A 157 -0.01 0.17 -11.39
C GLN A 157 -1.01 1.12 -12.05
N ASP A 158 -1.43 2.17 -11.36
CA ASP A 158 -2.36 3.17 -11.88
C ASP A 158 -1.78 3.86 -13.14
N TYR A 159 -0.48 4.20 -13.11
CA TYR A 159 0.21 4.78 -14.26
C TYR A 159 0.32 3.83 -15.45
N ALA A 160 0.59 2.54 -15.23
CA ALA A 160 0.60 1.54 -16.30
C ALA A 160 -0.80 1.37 -16.91
N ASP A 161 -1.82 1.36 -16.06
CA ASP A 161 -3.23 1.26 -16.43
C ASP A 161 -3.73 2.47 -17.26
N GLU A 162 -3.24 3.68 -16.97
CA GLU A 162 -3.52 4.90 -17.75
C GLU A 162 -2.66 5.01 -19.02
N SER A 163 -1.43 4.50 -18.98
CA SER A 163 -0.49 4.58 -20.11
C SER A 163 -0.81 3.60 -21.24
N ASP A 164 -1.70 2.63 -21.02
CA ASP A 164 -2.14 1.68 -22.05
C ASP A 164 -3.67 1.64 -22.25
N PRO A 165 -4.32 2.76 -22.62
CA PRO A 165 -5.76 2.79 -22.91
C PRO A 165 -6.13 1.91 -24.10
N LEU A 166 -5.20 1.77 -25.05
CA LEU A 166 -5.38 0.94 -26.24
C LEU A 166 -5.41 -0.55 -25.87
N GLU A 167 -4.49 -1.05 -25.07
CA GLU A 167 -4.53 -2.44 -24.61
C GLU A 167 -5.80 -2.73 -23.80
N ARG A 168 -6.25 -1.80 -22.96
CA ARG A 168 -7.52 -1.92 -22.22
C ARG A 168 -8.71 -2.03 -23.17
N LEU A 169 -8.80 -1.16 -24.17
CA LEU A 169 -9.80 -1.21 -25.24
C LEU A 169 -9.73 -2.54 -26.02
N LEU A 170 -8.52 -3.00 -26.36
CA LEU A 170 -8.32 -4.25 -27.10
C LEU A 170 -8.74 -5.49 -26.29
N GLN A 171 -8.58 -5.47 -24.97
CA GLN A 171 -8.99 -6.53 -24.06
C GLN A 171 -10.52 -6.51 -23.83
N ASP A 172 -11.10 -5.36 -23.47
CA ASP A 172 -12.52 -5.21 -23.16
C ASP A 172 -13.43 -5.52 -24.35
N HIS A 173 -12.99 -5.19 -25.56
CA HIS A 173 -13.76 -5.44 -26.78
C HIS A 173 -13.40 -6.78 -27.46
N GLY A 174 -12.63 -7.65 -26.80
CA GLY A 174 -12.30 -8.99 -27.32
C GLY A 174 -11.47 -8.95 -28.62
N VAL A 175 -10.88 -7.81 -28.96
CA VAL A 175 -10.13 -7.57 -30.20
C VAL A 175 -8.94 -8.52 -30.28
N ARG A 176 -8.30 -8.81 -29.14
CA ARG A 176 -7.23 -9.83 -29.06
C ARG A 176 -7.69 -11.22 -29.50
N GLY A 177 -8.89 -11.62 -29.10
CA GLY A 177 -9.48 -12.91 -29.47
C GLY A 177 -9.86 -12.98 -30.95
N ILE A 178 -10.23 -11.84 -31.55
CA ILE A 178 -10.49 -11.73 -32.99
C ILE A 178 -9.16 -11.78 -33.76
N ALA A 179 -8.16 -11.00 -33.35
CA ALA A 179 -6.84 -10.97 -33.94
C ALA A 179 -6.17 -12.36 -33.91
N TRP A 180 -6.25 -13.07 -32.79
CA TRP A 180 -5.69 -14.42 -32.64
C TRP A 180 -6.39 -15.45 -33.54
N ARG A 181 -7.72 -15.37 -33.70
CA ARG A 181 -8.46 -16.24 -34.61
C ARG A 181 -8.22 -15.89 -36.09
N ALA A 182 -8.11 -14.60 -36.42
CA ALA A 182 -7.80 -14.13 -37.77
C ALA A 182 -6.38 -14.53 -38.20
N ALA A 183 -5.42 -14.52 -37.26
CA ALA A 183 -4.05 -14.99 -37.51
C ALA A 183 -3.98 -16.48 -37.88
N GLN A 184 -4.92 -17.30 -37.38
CA GLN A 184 -5.02 -18.73 -37.70
C GLN A 184 -5.73 -19.02 -39.03
N LEU A 185 -6.23 -18.00 -39.74
CA LEU A 185 -6.85 -18.21 -41.03
C LEU A 185 -5.82 -18.67 -42.09
N PRO A 186 -6.16 -19.67 -42.92
CA PRO A 186 -5.18 -20.40 -43.71
C PRO A 186 -4.65 -19.66 -44.95
N THR A 187 -5.27 -18.56 -45.38
CA THR A 187 -4.83 -17.79 -46.56
C THR A 187 -5.10 -16.30 -46.37
N ASP A 188 -4.29 -15.44 -47.00
CA ASP A 188 -4.44 -13.98 -46.90
C ASP A 188 -5.80 -13.48 -47.40
N LYS A 189 -6.38 -14.12 -48.44
CA LYS A 189 -7.76 -13.84 -48.89
C LYS A 189 -8.84 -13.96 -47.81
N HIS A 190 -8.63 -14.82 -46.80
CA HIS A 190 -9.58 -14.95 -45.69
C HIS A 190 -9.38 -13.85 -44.64
N ARG A 191 -8.15 -13.34 -44.49
CA ARG A 191 -7.86 -12.19 -43.63
C ARG A 191 -8.39 -10.90 -44.25
N ASP A 192 -8.28 -10.74 -45.57
CA ASP A 192 -8.81 -9.59 -46.30
C ASP A 192 -10.33 -9.44 -46.11
N LYS A 193 -11.08 -10.56 -46.09
CA LYS A 193 -12.52 -10.55 -45.81
C LYS A 193 -12.86 -10.10 -44.38
N VAL A 194 -12.01 -10.41 -43.40
CA VAL A 194 -12.21 -9.94 -42.02
C VAL A 194 -12.05 -8.41 -41.97
N THR A 195 -11.07 -7.86 -42.69
CA THR A 195 -10.89 -6.41 -42.82
C THR A 195 -12.09 -5.75 -43.50
N GLU A 196 -12.59 -6.31 -44.60
CA GLU A 196 -13.75 -5.79 -45.32
C GLU A 196 -15.03 -5.77 -44.45
N TRP A 197 -15.23 -6.80 -43.62
CA TRP A 197 -16.36 -6.83 -42.68
C TRP A 197 -16.20 -5.86 -41.51
N LEU A 198 -14.98 -5.62 -41.04
CA LEU A 198 -14.70 -4.59 -40.03
C LEU A 198 -15.00 -3.20 -40.59
N ASP A 199 -14.59 -2.91 -41.82
CA ASP A 199 -14.87 -1.62 -42.48
C ASP A 199 -16.37 -1.38 -42.67
N MET A 200 -17.10 -2.41 -43.13
CA MET A 200 -18.56 -2.35 -43.26
C MET A 200 -19.27 -2.13 -41.92
N LEU A 201 -18.81 -2.77 -40.84
CA LEU A 201 -19.35 -2.56 -39.49
C LEU A 201 -19.05 -1.15 -38.99
N LEU A 202 -17.84 -0.64 -39.20
CA LEU A 202 -17.44 0.72 -38.82
C LEU A 202 -18.25 1.79 -39.56
N GLU A 203 -18.58 1.57 -40.84
CA GLU A 203 -19.47 2.46 -41.59
C GLU A 203 -20.92 2.41 -41.12
N SER A 204 -21.40 1.26 -40.67
CA SER A 204 -22.77 1.10 -40.15
C SER A 204 -23.01 1.76 -38.78
N VAL A 205 -21.95 2.06 -38.02
CA VAL A 205 -22.01 2.63 -36.66
C VAL A 205 -21.78 4.15 -36.66
N LYS A 206 -21.39 4.77 -37.78
CA LYS A 206 -21.26 6.23 -37.86
C LYS A 206 -22.62 6.89 -37.56
N PRO A 207 -22.70 7.84 -36.62
CA PRO A 207 -23.94 8.56 -36.34
C PRO A 207 -24.37 9.26 -37.63
N THR A 208 -25.63 9.07 -38.01
CA THR A 208 -26.23 9.87 -39.09
C THR A 208 -26.25 11.31 -38.59
N GLU A 209 -25.43 12.19 -39.17
CA GLU A 209 -25.48 13.63 -38.86
C GLU A 209 -26.92 14.14 -39.10
N PRO A 210 -27.49 14.93 -38.19
CA PRO A 210 -28.80 15.54 -38.39
C PRO A 210 -28.79 16.63 -39.49
#